data_AF-A0A5N6I6U5-F1
#
_entry.id   AF-A0A5N6I6U5-F1
#
_cell.length_a   1.000
_cell.length_b   1.000
_cell.length_c   1.000
_cell.angle_alpha   90.00
_cell.angle_beta   90.00
_cell.angle_gamma   90.00
#
_symmetry.space_group_name_H-M   'P 1'
#
loop_
_entity.id
_entity.type
_entity.pdbx_description
1 polymer ?
#
loop_
_entity_poly.entity_id
_entity_poly.type
_entity_poly.pdbx_seq_one_letter_code
_entity_poly.pdbx_strand_id
1 'polypeptide(L)'
;MHLQALVPLIPLFASLAVGQSSNTARALYNKICPENDGQEKAINSNVLVTYHCDQRPISRDRTVISAGSPDECTTICSKSPSCEASLWAGKETTAGRQANTAKSCVLYHSLGGSLIPESNVVYMTHRTKEDPLFPDEDDECKDDKARIGHLQVQVDDLKRQLETCNGKCEKGCFECPEYDQDHIYDRGNDYKVYCGLLDDAGWTSDDLATFGDKTPKECVQACTDTPKCKRAIWVTAQPSNKKGSCWLRDYTVRAGPVPTKKTGYSSAHVQ
;
A
#
# COMPACT_ATOMS: atom_id res chain seq x y z
N MET A 1 -14.11 42.37 -57.41
CA MET A 1 -13.74 41.92 -56.05
C MET A 1 -15.06 41.89 -55.25
N HIS A 2 -15.97 40.89 -55.35
CA HIS A 2 -15.89 39.46 -54.99
C HIS A 2 -15.24 39.26 -53.61
N LEU A 3 -15.86 38.69 -52.56
CA LEU A 3 -17.12 37.96 -52.31
C LEU A 3 -17.57 38.29 -50.86
N GLN A 4 -18.84 38.62 -50.58
CA GLN A 4 -19.99 37.73 -50.31
C GLN A 4 -19.87 36.83 -49.07
N ALA A 5 -20.68 37.18 -48.07
CA ALA A 5 -21.13 36.35 -46.97
C ALA A 5 -22.20 35.34 -47.43
N LEU A 6 -22.24 34.16 -46.78
CA LEU A 6 -23.42 33.49 -46.19
C LEU A 6 -23.32 31.96 -46.19
N VAL A 7 -23.39 31.41 -44.97
CA VAL A 7 -24.30 30.34 -44.50
C VAL A 7 -24.02 28.88 -44.91
N PRO A 8 -24.31 27.93 -43.99
CA PRO A 8 -23.57 26.68 -43.83
C PRO A 8 -24.27 25.49 -44.49
N LEU A 9 -23.49 24.46 -44.82
CA LEU A 9 -23.98 23.14 -45.17
C LEU A 9 -23.46 22.12 -44.15
N ILE A 10 -24.39 21.59 -43.35
CA ILE A 10 -24.28 20.31 -42.65
C ILE A 10 -24.86 19.28 -43.62
N PRO A 11 -24.15 18.19 -43.99
CA PRO A 11 -24.57 16.89 -43.44
C PRO A 11 -23.52 15.77 -43.37
N LEU A 12 -23.94 14.74 -42.64
CA LEU A 12 -23.58 13.31 -42.72
C LEU A 12 -22.32 12.84 -41.98
N PHE A 13 -22.59 12.56 -40.70
CA PHE A 13 -22.05 11.43 -39.93
C PHE A 13 -21.78 10.19 -40.80
N ALA A 14 -20.50 9.96 -41.11
CA ALA A 14 -19.98 8.61 -41.23
C ALA A 14 -19.32 8.28 -39.90
N SER A 15 -20.05 7.58 -39.04
CA SER A 15 -19.51 6.88 -37.88
C SER A 15 -18.55 5.79 -38.36
N LEU A 16 -17.34 6.19 -38.70
CA LEU A 16 -16.17 5.33 -38.65
C LEU A 16 -15.86 5.16 -37.16
N ALA A 17 -16.54 4.18 -36.54
CA ALA A 17 -16.09 3.56 -35.30
C ALA A 17 -14.78 2.80 -35.60
N VAL A 18 -13.74 3.53 -35.96
CA VAL A 18 -12.38 3.01 -36.01
C VAL A 18 -11.89 3.08 -34.57
N GLY A 19 -12.04 1.93 -33.91
CA GLY A 19 -11.30 1.52 -32.73
C GLY A 19 -11.14 2.60 -31.67
N GLN A 20 -12.05 2.61 -30.69
CA GLN A 20 -11.64 3.02 -29.35
C GLN A 20 -10.60 2.01 -28.84
N SER A 21 -9.37 2.10 -29.34
CA SER A 21 -8.21 1.85 -28.50
C SER A 21 -8.02 3.14 -27.70
N SER A 22 -8.98 3.40 -26.79
CA SER A 22 -8.74 4.38 -25.74
C SER A 22 -7.64 3.76 -24.89
N ASN A 23 -6.41 4.20 -25.11
CA ASN A 23 -5.29 3.74 -24.31
C ASN A 23 -5.67 4.04 -22.85
N THR A 24 -5.75 3.03 -22.00
CA THR A 24 -6.43 3.06 -20.70
C THR A 24 -6.03 4.27 -19.84
N ALA A 25 -4.78 4.72 -19.97
CA ALA A 25 -4.25 5.92 -19.30
C ALA A 25 -4.94 7.23 -19.69
N ARG A 26 -5.27 7.44 -20.97
CA ARG A 26 -5.93 8.68 -21.43
C ARG A 26 -7.38 8.74 -20.98
N ALA A 27 -8.05 7.59 -20.93
CA ALA A 27 -9.41 7.50 -20.39
C ALA A 27 -9.45 7.85 -18.90
N LEU A 28 -8.42 7.47 -18.13
CA LEU A 28 -8.31 7.83 -16.71
C LEU A 28 -7.97 9.31 -16.50
N TYR A 29 -7.11 9.87 -17.34
CA TYR A 29 -6.85 11.32 -17.36
C TYR A 29 -8.13 12.12 -17.58
N ASN A 30 -8.88 11.79 -18.64
CA ASN A 30 -10.13 12.47 -19.00
C ASN A 30 -11.25 12.33 -17.96
N LYS A 31 -11.15 11.39 -17.00
CA LYS A 31 -12.12 11.28 -15.90
C LYS A 31 -11.90 12.32 -14.81
N ILE A 32 -10.70 12.89 -14.73
CA ILE A 32 -10.33 13.87 -13.71
C ILE A 32 -10.21 15.25 -14.34
N CYS A 33 -9.53 15.35 -15.47
CA CYS A 33 -9.24 16.60 -16.15
C CYS A 33 -10.13 16.81 -17.38
N PRO A 34 -10.63 18.04 -17.61
CA PRO A 34 -10.40 19.24 -16.81
C PRO A 34 -11.35 19.43 -15.61
N GLU A 35 -12.40 18.62 -15.47
CA GLU A 35 -13.56 18.95 -14.64
C GLU A 35 -13.28 19.05 -13.13
N ASN A 36 -12.25 18.35 -12.63
CA ASN A 36 -11.87 18.34 -11.22
C ASN A 36 -10.56 19.11 -10.94
N ASP A 37 -10.07 19.91 -11.90
CA ASP A 37 -8.89 20.73 -11.69
C ASP A 37 -9.08 21.73 -10.53
N GLY A 38 -8.11 21.78 -9.63
CA GLY A 38 -8.13 22.59 -8.41
C GLY A 38 -9.10 22.11 -7.33
N GLN A 39 -9.83 21.01 -7.55
CA GLN A 39 -10.80 20.50 -6.57
C GLN A 39 -10.15 19.49 -5.63
N GLU A 40 -10.49 19.61 -4.34
CA GLU A 40 -10.15 18.61 -3.34
C GLU A 40 -11.24 17.53 -3.31
N LYS A 41 -10.82 16.27 -3.44
CA LYS A 41 -11.71 15.11 -3.43
C LYS A 41 -11.19 14.06 -2.47
N ALA A 42 -12.10 13.45 -1.72
CA ALA A 42 -11.78 12.23 -0.99
C ALA A 42 -11.62 11.08 -1.99
N ILE A 43 -10.40 10.57 -2.16
CA ILE A 43 -10.17 9.33 -2.93
C ILE A 43 -10.37 8.09 -2.09
N ASN A 44 -10.27 8.24 -0.77
CA ASN A 44 -10.72 7.25 0.21
C ASN A 44 -11.10 7.95 1.51
N SER A 45 -11.42 7.18 2.55
CA SER A 45 -11.87 7.71 3.84
C SER A 45 -10.86 8.65 4.49
N ASN A 46 -9.56 8.43 4.27
CA ASN A 46 -8.48 9.04 5.05
C ASN A 46 -7.63 10.02 4.24
N VAL A 47 -7.65 9.94 2.91
CA VAL A 47 -6.84 10.76 2.02
C VAL A 47 -7.73 11.67 1.19
N LEU A 48 -7.51 12.96 1.33
CA LEU A 48 -8.01 13.95 0.39
C LEU A 48 -6.90 14.26 -0.60
N VAL A 49 -7.24 14.32 -1.88
CA VAL A 49 -6.35 14.72 -2.97
C VAL A 49 -6.83 16.02 -3.57
N THR A 50 -5.90 16.90 -3.92
CA THR A 50 -6.16 18.05 -4.79
C THR A 50 -5.52 17.81 -6.14
N TYR A 51 -6.30 17.91 -7.21
CA TYR A 51 -5.82 17.72 -8.58
C TYR A 51 -5.34 19.03 -9.20
N HIS A 52 -4.27 18.95 -9.97
CA HIS A 52 -3.72 20.04 -10.78
C HIS A 52 -3.45 19.50 -12.19
N CYS A 53 -4.36 19.80 -13.10
CA CYS A 53 -4.34 19.30 -14.47
C CYS A 53 -3.30 20.02 -15.32
N ASP A 54 -2.68 19.29 -16.24
CA ASP A 54 -1.68 19.78 -17.20
C ASP A 54 -0.50 20.55 -16.57
N GLN A 55 -0.12 20.19 -15.34
CA GLN A 55 0.91 20.86 -14.56
C GLN A 55 1.84 19.88 -13.85
N ARG A 56 3.09 20.29 -13.60
CA ARG A 56 4.04 19.55 -12.75
C ARG A 56 5.03 20.44 -12.01
N PRO A 57 5.62 19.98 -10.89
CA PRO A 57 6.70 20.70 -10.24
C PRO A 57 8.03 20.60 -11.01
N ILE A 58 8.94 21.55 -10.75
CA ILE A 58 10.29 21.62 -11.36
C ILE A 58 11.28 20.63 -10.70
N SER A 59 10.89 19.98 -9.60
CA SER A 59 11.78 19.15 -8.79
C SER A 59 12.41 17.96 -9.54
N ARG A 60 13.68 17.69 -9.23
CA ARG A 60 14.43 16.52 -9.72
C ARG A 60 14.52 15.40 -8.68
N ASP A 61 14.17 15.69 -7.43
CA ASP A 61 14.13 14.70 -6.36
C ASP A 61 12.80 13.95 -6.41
N ARG A 62 12.81 12.86 -7.18
CA ARG A 62 11.61 12.13 -7.53
C ARG A 62 11.88 10.68 -7.88
N THR A 63 10.89 9.84 -7.62
CA THR A 63 10.89 8.43 -8.00
C THR A 63 9.80 8.17 -9.04
N VAL A 64 10.15 7.50 -10.14
CA VAL A 64 9.19 7.15 -11.20
C VAL A 64 8.74 5.69 -11.06
N ILE A 65 7.47 5.50 -10.77
CA ILE A 65 6.83 4.20 -10.56
C ILE A 65 5.68 3.97 -11.56
N SER A 66 5.19 2.73 -11.58
CA SER A 66 3.91 2.42 -12.20
C SER A 66 2.84 2.46 -11.11
N ALA A 67 1.75 3.14 -11.40
CA ALA A 67 0.45 2.86 -10.77
C ALA A 67 -0.48 2.45 -11.92
N GLY A 68 -1.74 2.13 -11.67
CA GLY A 68 -2.76 1.93 -12.71
C GLY A 68 -3.64 3.16 -12.92
N SER A 69 -3.65 4.10 -11.97
CA SER A 69 -4.50 5.29 -12.00
C SER A 69 -3.93 6.48 -11.19
N PRO A 70 -4.46 7.70 -11.40
CA PRO A 70 -4.14 8.87 -10.58
C PRO A 70 -4.41 8.67 -9.07
N ASP A 71 -5.56 8.11 -8.71
CA ASP A 71 -5.96 7.88 -7.32
C ASP A 71 -5.02 6.87 -6.62
N GLU A 72 -4.62 5.84 -7.37
CA GLU A 72 -3.63 4.87 -6.89
C GLU A 72 -2.26 5.52 -6.73
N CYS A 73 -1.82 6.34 -7.68
CA CYS A 73 -0.58 7.09 -7.59
C CYS A 73 -0.55 8.03 -6.36
N THR A 74 -1.69 8.66 -6.03
CA THR A 74 -1.81 9.50 -4.82
C THR A 74 -1.86 8.67 -3.54
N THR A 75 -2.57 7.54 -3.55
CA THR A 75 -2.63 6.63 -2.40
C THR A 75 -1.25 6.03 -2.09
N ILE A 76 -0.44 5.77 -3.12
CA ILE A 76 0.95 5.34 -2.93
C ILE A 76 1.77 6.47 -2.30
N CYS A 77 1.62 7.70 -2.79
CA CYS A 77 2.33 8.84 -2.23
C CYS A 77 1.97 9.09 -0.77
N SER A 78 0.68 9.06 -0.40
CA SER A 78 0.24 9.34 0.96
C SER A 78 0.67 8.31 2.01
N LYS A 79 1.06 7.13 1.56
CA LYS A 79 1.63 6.08 2.43
C LYS A 79 3.16 6.11 2.47
N SER A 80 3.79 6.95 1.65
CA SER A 80 5.24 7.06 1.59
C SER A 80 5.70 8.22 2.49
N PRO A 81 6.48 7.94 3.55
CA PRO A 81 6.86 8.95 4.54
C PRO A 81 7.74 10.08 3.97
N SER A 82 8.32 9.87 2.78
CA SER A 82 9.12 10.87 2.08
C SER A 82 8.43 11.45 0.85
N CYS A 83 7.16 11.15 0.57
CA CYS A 83 6.47 11.66 -0.63
C CYS A 83 5.61 12.88 -0.27
N GLU A 84 5.99 14.04 -0.79
CA GLU A 84 5.24 15.29 -0.58
C GLU A 84 4.07 15.43 -1.57
N ALA A 85 4.24 14.93 -2.79
CA ALA A 85 3.20 14.96 -3.82
C ALA A 85 3.48 13.94 -4.93
N SER A 86 2.48 13.68 -5.77
CA SER A 86 2.62 12.78 -6.91
C SER A 86 2.14 13.42 -8.21
N LEU A 87 2.54 12.83 -9.33
CA LEU A 87 2.07 13.18 -10.65
C LEU A 87 1.75 11.92 -11.44
N TRP A 88 0.61 11.94 -12.12
CA TRP A 88 0.18 10.89 -13.01
C TRP A 88 0.15 11.36 -14.46
N ALA A 89 0.84 10.68 -15.36
CA ALA A 89 0.77 10.92 -16.79
C ALA A 89 -0.37 10.12 -17.44
N GLY A 90 -1.29 10.81 -18.10
CA GLY A 90 -2.34 10.24 -18.96
C GLY A 90 -1.83 9.63 -20.26
N LYS A 91 -0.51 9.51 -20.40
CA LYS A 91 0.21 8.91 -21.52
C LYS A 91 1.31 8.03 -20.96
N GLU A 92 1.60 6.93 -21.65
CA GLU A 92 2.78 6.13 -21.33
C GLU A 92 4.02 6.99 -21.58
N THR A 93 4.81 7.24 -20.54
CA THR A 93 6.06 8.00 -20.70
C THR A 93 7.22 7.01 -20.79
N THR A 94 8.02 7.11 -21.85
CA THR A 94 9.30 6.39 -21.99
C THR A 94 10.45 7.11 -21.25
N ALA A 95 10.11 8.03 -20.35
CA ALA A 95 11.06 8.82 -19.58
C ALA A 95 11.67 7.98 -18.44
N GLY A 96 12.61 7.13 -18.84
CA GLY A 96 13.44 6.28 -18.00
C GLY A 96 14.14 5.29 -18.92
N ARG A 97 15.17 5.75 -19.64
CA ARG A 97 16.03 4.96 -20.53
C ARG A 97 16.68 3.81 -19.74
N GLN A 98 15.93 2.74 -19.44
CA GLN A 98 16.37 1.42 -18.96
C GLN A 98 15.21 0.51 -18.48
N ALA A 99 13.96 0.96 -18.44
CA ALA A 99 12.83 0.11 -18.01
C ALA A 99 11.93 -0.29 -19.20
N ASN A 100 11.78 -1.60 -19.45
CA ASN A 100 10.90 -2.17 -20.48
C ASN A 100 9.40 -2.10 -20.11
N THR A 101 8.97 -1.12 -19.30
CA THR A 101 7.59 -1.00 -18.82
C THR A 101 7.10 0.44 -18.88
N ALA A 102 5.85 0.61 -19.31
CA ALA A 102 5.17 1.89 -19.29
C ALA A 102 5.06 2.40 -17.84
N LYS A 103 5.58 3.61 -17.60
CA LYS A 103 5.48 4.28 -16.31
C LYS A 103 4.66 5.55 -16.46
N SER A 104 3.82 5.75 -15.46
CA SER A 104 2.83 6.83 -15.48
C SER A 104 2.74 7.56 -14.14
N CYS A 105 3.39 7.11 -13.07
CA CYS A 105 3.37 7.80 -11.77
C CYS A 105 4.76 8.31 -11.39
N VAL A 106 4.83 9.54 -10.87
CA VAL A 106 6.04 10.16 -10.36
C VAL A 106 5.75 10.62 -8.93
N LEU A 107 6.56 10.17 -7.98
CA LEU A 107 6.51 10.58 -6.58
C LEU A 107 7.59 11.63 -6.35
N TYR A 108 7.22 12.81 -5.84
CA TYR A 108 8.15 13.87 -5.51
C TYR A 108 8.48 13.84 -4.02
N HIS A 109 9.77 13.89 -3.71
CA HIS A 109 10.26 13.85 -2.33
C HIS A 109 10.64 15.23 -1.77
N SER A 110 10.65 16.23 -2.65
CA SER A 110 10.81 17.64 -2.31
C SER A 110 10.12 18.51 -3.35
N LEU A 111 9.28 19.45 -2.91
CA LEU A 111 8.58 20.39 -3.79
C LEU A 111 9.43 21.62 -4.11
N GLY A 112 9.65 21.88 -5.40
CA GLY A 112 10.17 23.16 -5.89
C GLY A 112 9.06 24.21 -5.98
N GLY A 113 9.37 25.48 -5.74
CA GLY A 113 8.38 26.54 -5.46
C GLY A 113 7.42 26.98 -6.58
N SER A 114 7.39 26.35 -7.76
CA SER A 114 6.40 26.66 -8.81
C SER A 114 6.09 25.46 -9.70
N LEU A 115 4.81 25.34 -10.08
CA LEU A 115 4.34 24.40 -11.09
C LEU A 115 4.56 24.98 -12.49
N ILE A 116 4.92 24.12 -13.44
CA ILE A 116 5.08 24.46 -14.86
C ILE A 116 4.11 23.64 -15.73
N PRO A 117 3.67 24.17 -16.88
CA PRO A 117 2.75 23.44 -17.76
C PRO A 117 3.37 22.17 -18.35
N GLU A 118 2.63 21.07 -18.33
CA GLU A 118 2.93 19.84 -19.07
C GLU A 118 1.64 19.12 -19.47
N SER A 119 1.42 18.92 -20.77
CA SER A 119 0.15 18.36 -21.23
C SER A 119 -0.03 16.86 -20.95
N ASN A 120 -1.26 16.48 -20.65
CA ASN A 120 -1.76 15.15 -20.33
C ASN A 120 -1.14 14.55 -19.07
N VAL A 121 -0.99 15.36 -18.02
CA VAL A 121 -0.57 14.92 -16.69
C VAL A 121 -1.48 15.51 -15.62
N VAL A 122 -1.58 14.84 -14.48
CA VAL A 122 -2.31 15.30 -13.31
C VAL A 122 -1.33 15.32 -12.15
N TYR A 123 -0.95 16.50 -11.71
CA TYR A 123 -0.21 16.67 -10.46
C TYR A 123 -1.20 16.63 -9.28
N MET A 124 -0.79 16.00 -8.18
CA MET A 124 -1.68 15.62 -7.08
C MET A 124 -0.97 15.87 -5.76
N THR A 125 -1.49 16.82 -4.98
CA THR A 125 -1.13 16.97 -3.57
C THR A 125 -2.17 16.23 -2.72
N HIS A 126 -1.79 15.86 -1.51
CA HIS A 126 -2.70 15.12 -0.63
C HIS A 126 -2.55 15.58 0.82
N ARG A 127 -3.59 15.36 1.61
CA ARG A 127 -3.55 15.45 3.07
C ARG A 127 -4.34 14.32 3.69
N THR A 128 -3.90 13.88 4.87
CA THR A 128 -4.60 12.89 5.68
C THR A 128 -5.52 13.55 6.70
N LYS A 129 -6.63 12.92 7.04
CA LYS A 129 -7.64 13.47 7.99
C LYS A 129 -7.27 13.42 9.47
N GLU A 130 -6.05 13.01 9.82
CA GLU A 130 -5.44 13.26 11.13
C GLU A 130 -4.49 14.46 10.88
N ASP A 131 -4.77 15.70 11.29
CA ASP A 131 -5.26 16.14 12.60
C ASP A 131 -6.09 17.43 12.48
N PRO A 132 -7.41 17.34 12.77
CA PRO A 132 -8.16 18.44 13.37
C PRO A 132 -9.12 17.96 14.48
N LEU A 133 -8.63 17.94 15.71
CA LEU A 133 -9.36 18.58 16.82
C LEU A 133 -8.90 20.05 16.84
N PHE A 134 -9.55 20.90 16.04
CA PHE A 134 -9.20 22.32 15.88
C PHE A 134 -9.17 23.06 17.23
N PRO A 135 -8.24 24.00 17.44
CA PRO A 135 -8.56 25.21 18.19
C PRO A 135 -8.95 26.31 17.21
N ASP A 136 -10.06 26.98 17.48
CA ASP A 136 -10.05 28.43 17.39
C ASP A 136 -10.13 28.96 18.82
N GLU A 137 -9.36 30.02 19.04
CA GLU A 137 -8.74 30.45 20.29
C GLU A 137 -9.72 31.00 21.35
N ASP A 138 -9.25 30.94 22.61
CA ASP A 138 -9.62 31.77 23.77
C ASP A 138 -10.43 31.12 24.92
N ASP A 139 -9.73 30.37 25.79
CA ASP A 139 -9.78 30.43 27.28
C ASP A 139 -9.18 29.14 27.93
N GLU A 140 -7.90 28.94 27.62
CA GLU A 140 -7.08 27.74 27.84
C GLU A 140 -6.49 27.68 29.27
N CYS A 141 -7.23 27.17 30.26
CA CYS A 141 -6.61 26.65 31.50
C CYS A 141 -7.55 25.91 32.47
N LYS A 142 -8.87 26.14 32.40
CA LYS A 142 -9.81 25.38 33.25
C LYS A 142 -10.03 23.97 32.72
N ASP A 143 -10.05 23.82 31.41
CA ASP A 143 -10.26 22.53 30.75
C ASP A 143 -9.03 21.64 30.81
N ASP A 144 -7.81 22.19 30.84
CA ASP A 144 -6.59 21.39 30.94
C ASP A 144 -6.54 20.57 32.23
N LYS A 145 -7.06 21.10 33.34
CA LYS A 145 -7.16 20.33 34.59
C LYS A 145 -8.13 19.15 34.47
N ALA A 146 -9.26 19.35 33.79
CA ALA A 146 -10.22 18.28 33.53
C ALA A 146 -9.64 17.26 32.54
N ARG A 147 -8.90 17.73 31.53
CA ARG A 147 -8.25 16.93 30.49
C ARG A 147 -7.13 16.07 31.08
N ILE A 148 -6.29 16.64 31.95
CA ILE A 148 -5.30 15.88 32.72
C ILE A 148 -5.98 14.81 33.58
N GLY A 149 -7.08 15.15 34.26
CA GLY A 149 -7.85 14.18 35.05
C GLY A 149 -8.37 13.01 34.21
N HIS A 150 -8.93 13.28 33.03
CA HIS A 150 -9.43 12.25 32.11
C HIS A 150 -8.30 11.40 31.51
N LEU A 151 -7.19 12.04 31.12
CA LEU A 151 -6.01 11.34 30.62
C LEU A 151 -5.44 10.40 31.68
N GLN A 152 -5.45 10.79 32.96
CA GLN A 152 -5.03 9.92 34.05
C GLN A 152 -5.91 8.65 34.12
N VAL A 153 -7.24 8.81 34.01
CA VAL A 153 -8.19 7.68 33.99
C VAL A 153 -7.97 6.76 32.78
N GLN A 154 -7.70 7.33 31.61
CA GLN A 154 -7.40 6.55 30.40
C GLN A 154 -6.08 5.80 30.48
N VAL A 155 -5.04 6.42 31.05
CA VAL A 155 -3.75 5.77 31.28
C VAL A 155 -3.91 4.59 32.25
N ASP A 156 -4.74 4.75 33.29
CA ASP A 156 -5.00 3.67 34.24
C ASP A 156 -5.85 2.53 33.64
N ASP A 157 -6.84 2.84 32.79
CA ASP A 157 -7.59 1.81 32.07
C ASP A 157 -6.73 1.11 31.01
N LEU A 158 -5.88 1.83 30.28
CA LEU A 158 -4.93 1.24 29.33
C LEU A 158 -3.92 0.34 30.02
N LYS A 159 -3.45 0.70 31.22
CA LYS A 159 -2.62 -0.20 32.04
C LYS A 159 -3.39 -1.47 32.41
N ARG A 160 -4.66 -1.36 32.82
CA ARG A 160 -5.51 -2.54 33.10
C ARG A 160 -5.76 -3.40 31.87
N GLN A 161 -5.92 -2.78 30.69
CA GLN A 161 -6.04 -3.48 29.42
C GLN A 161 -4.72 -4.16 29.00
N LEU A 162 -3.58 -3.52 29.22
CA LEU A 162 -2.25 -4.10 28.99
C LEU A 162 -2.01 -5.30 29.92
N GLU A 163 -2.40 -5.20 31.20
CA GLU A 163 -2.39 -6.34 32.13
C GLU A 163 -3.34 -7.46 31.68
N THR A 164 -4.50 -7.12 31.11
CA THR A 164 -5.46 -8.09 30.54
C THR A 164 -4.92 -8.75 29.26
N CYS A 165 -4.21 -7.99 28.43
CA CYS A 165 -3.52 -8.47 27.23
C CYS A 165 -2.35 -9.40 27.59
N ASN A 166 -1.56 -9.02 28.60
CA ASN A 166 -0.50 -9.85 29.15
C ASN A 166 -1.06 -11.09 29.90
N GLY A 167 -2.32 -11.05 30.37
CA GLY A 167 -2.96 -12.11 31.14
C GLY A 167 -3.78 -13.15 30.36
N LYS A 168 -3.96 -13.05 29.03
CA LYS A 168 -4.79 -14.01 28.26
C LYS A 168 -4.24 -14.42 26.90
N CYS A 169 -3.05 -15.02 26.91
CA CYS A 169 -2.71 -16.06 25.93
C CYS A 169 -2.08 -17.25 26.66
N GLU A 170 -2.70 -17.72 27.75
CA GLU A 170 -2.20 -18.86 28.53
C GLU A 170 -2.39 -20.22 27.83
N LYS A 171 -2.98 -20.28 26.63
CA LYS A 171 -2.99 -21.45 25.74
C LYS A 171 -3.46 -21.08 24.33
N GLY A 172 -2.52 -21.07 23.38
CA GLY A 172 -2.74 -21.33 21.95
C GLY A 172 -3.62 -20.35 21.16
N CYS A 173 -2.99 -19.52 20.32
CA CYS A 173 -3.66 -18.97 19.14
C CYS A 173 -2.81 -19.25 17.90
N PHE A 174 -2.99 -20.46 17.35
CA PHE A 174 -2.89 -20.73 15.91
C PHE A 174 -3.44 -22.13 15.58
N GLU A 175 -4.72 -22.29 15.25
CA GLU A 175 -5.25 -23.59 14.79
C GLU A 175 -5.54 -23.58 13.29
N CYS A 176 -4.91 -24.50 12.55
CA CYS A 176 -5.31 -24.85 11.18
C CYS A 176 -5.98 -26.22 11.17
N PRO A 177 -7.33 -26.27 11.06
CA PRO A 177 -7.98 -27.43 10.46
C PRO A 177 -9.35 -27.10 9.81
N GLU A 178 -9.35 -26.52 8.60
CA GLU A 178 -10.25 -26.83 7.45
C GLU A 178 -10.19 -25.74 6.36
N TYR A 179 -9.73 -24.53 6.67
CA TYR A 179 -9.48 -23.48 5.67
C TYR A 179 -8.15 -22.78 5.93
N ASP A 180 -7.30 -22.84 4.92
CA ASP A 180 -6.05 -22.12 4.77
C ASP A 180 -6.28 -20.58 4.78
N GLN A 181 -5.26 -19.75 5.03
CA GLN A 181 -5.22 -18.28 4.87
C GLN A 181 -5.39 -17.35 6.10
N ASP A 182 -5.13 -17.80 7.32
CA ASP A 182 -5.06 -16.87 8.48
C ASP A 182 -3.80 -16.01 8.48
N HIS A 183 -3.92 -14.79 9.03
CA HIS A 183 -2.81 -13.84 9.17
C HIS A 183 -2.26 -13.83 10.60
N ILE A 184 -0.93 -13.77 10.73
CA ILE A 184 -0.20 -13.58 11.99
C ILE A 184 0.54 -12.25 11.91
N TYR A 185 0.18 -11.32 12.80
CA TYR A 185 0.89 -10.05 12.95
C TYR A 185 1.95 -10.19 14.05
N ASP A 186 3.22 -9.95 13.71
CA ASP A 186 4.32 -9.92 14.65
C ASP A 186 5.21 -8.69 14.40
N ARG A 187 5.19 -7.75 15.35
CA ARG A 187 6.10 -6.58 15.40
C ARG A 187 6.22 -5.82 14.06
N GLY A 188 5.07 -5.55 13.44
CA GLY A 188 4.97 -4.79 12.19
C GLY A 188 5.09 -5.64 10.92
N ASN A 189 5.36 -6.94 11.03
CA ASN A 189 5.29 -7.88 9.91
C ASN A 189 3.94 -8.59 9.90
N ASP A 190 3.32 -8.63 8.72
CA ASP A 190 2.12 -9.41 8.45
C ASP A 190 2.51 -10.70 7.73
N TYR A 191 2.21 -11.84 8.35
CA TYR A 191 2.48 -13.15 7.80
C TYR A 191 1.18 -13.83 7.42
N LYS A 192 1.04 -14.21 6.15
CA LYS A 192 -0.04 -15.11 5.73
C LYS A 192 0.38 -16.56 5.94
N VAL A 193 -0.48 -17.32 6.60
CA VAL A 193 -0.25 -18.74 6.86
C VAL A 193 -0.88 -19.60 5.76
N TYR A 194 -0.07 -20.55 5.30
CA TYR A 194 -0.34 -21.51 4.24
C TYR A 194 -0.21 -22.94 4.80
N CYS A 195 -1.33 -23.57 5.11
CA CYS A 195 -1.38 -24.88 5.74
C CYS A 195 -1.25 -26.01 4.72
N GLY A 196 -0.24 -26.86 4.91
CA GLY A 196 0.06 -27.96 3.98
C GLY A 196 0.61 -27.50 2.63
N LEU A 197 1.12 -26.27 2.51
CA LEU A 197 1.66 -25.72 1.27
C LEU A 197 3.11 -25.24 1.45
N LEU A 198 3.99 -25.71 0.56
CA LEU A 198 5.39 -25.29 0.49
C LEU A 198 6.00 -25.67 -0.88
N ASP A 199 6.60 -24.71 -1.58
CA ASP A 199 7.08 -24.95 -2.96
C ASP A 199 8.48 -25.58 -3.08
N ASP A 200 9.25 -25.51 -2.01
CA ASP A 200 10.66 -25.91 -1.90
C ASP A 200 10.91 -26.89 -0.74
N ALA A 201 9.95 -27.80 -0.50
CA ALA A 201 10.15 -28.91 0.44
C ALA A 201 11.42 -29.71 0.10
N GLY A 202 12.24 -30.00 1.12
CA GLY A 202 13.50 -30.76 0.99
C GLY A 202 14.76 -29.93 0.67
N TRP A 203 14.64 -28.63 0.39
CA TRP A 203 15.78 -27.77 0.06
C TRP A 203 16.37 -27.07 1.29
N THR A 204 17.01 -27.83 2.19
CA THR A 204 17.54 -27.31 3.46
C THR A 204 18.76 -26.39 3.32
N SER A 205 19.42 -26.36 2.16
CA SER A 205 20.55 -25.44 1.90
C SER A 205 20.15 -23.96 1.91
N ASP A 206 18.86 -23.66 1.79
CA ASP A 206 18.31 -22.30 1.80
C ASP A 206 17.86 -21.85 3.21
N ASP A 207 18.03 -22.70 4.23
CA ASP A 207 17.65 -22.40 5.61
C ASP A 207 18.55 -21.29 6.17
N LEU A 208 17.94 -20.17 6.56
CA LEU A 208 18.60 -19.08 7.30
C LEU A 208 18.83 -19.49 8.76
N ALA A 209 17.91 -20.27 9.33
CA ALA A 209 18.02 -20.85 10.65
C ALA A 209 17.06 -22.05 10.80
N THR A 210 17.40 -22.95 11.72
CA THR A 210 16.59 -24.13 12.06
C THR A 210 16.47 -24.28 13.57
N PHE A 211 15.29 -24.61 14.06
CA PHE A 211 14.97 -24.77 15.48
C PHE A 211 14.23 -26.11 15.69
N GLY A 212 14.48 -26.77 16.82
CA GLY A 212 13.81 -28.03 17.18
C GLY A 212 12.71 -27.88 18.24
N ASP A 213 12.51 -26.67 18.77
CA ASP A 213 11.79 -26.44 20.02
C ASP A 213 10.84 -25.22 19.96
N LYS A 214 10.23 -24.99 18.79
CA LYS A 214 9.35 -23.84 18.57
C LYS A 214 7.93 -24.29 18.25
N THR A 215 6.96 -23.65 18.86
CA THR A 215 5.57 -23.67 18.38
C THR A 215 5.49 -22.95 17.03
N PRO A 216 4.45 -23.16 16.22
CA PRO A 216 4.25 -22.40 14.99
C PRO A 216 4.33 -20.87 15.19
N LYS A 217 3.73 -20.37 16.27
CA LYS A 217 3.82 -18.94 16.63
C LYS A 217 5.25 -18.50 16.94
N GLU A 218 5.97 -19.25 17.78
CA GLU A 218 7.37 -18.94 18.08
C GLU A 218 8.27 -19.06 16.82
N CYS A 219 7.90 -19.90 15.85
CA CYS A 219 8.58 -20.02 14.57
C CYS A 219 8.45 -18.74 13.73
N VAL A 220 7.25 -18.16 13.67
CA VAL A 220 7.00 -16.86 13.02
C VAL A 220 7.76 -15.74 13.72
N GLN A 221 7.74 -15.72 15.05
CA GLN A 221 8.51 -14.74 15.83
C GLN A 221 10.01 -14.83 15.54
N ALA A 222 10.56 -16.06 15.48
CA ALA A 222 11.95 -16.27 15.10
C ALA A 222 12.25 -15.76 13.69
N CYS A 223 11.31 -15.84 12.75
CA CYS A 223 11.45 -15.24 11.43
C CYS A 223 11.56 -13.72 11.50
N THR A 224 10.70 -13.06 12.26
CA THR A 224 10.79 -11.61 12.45
C THR A 224 12.14 -11.18 13.04
N ASP A 225 12.72 -11.99 13.92
CA ASP A 225 14.03 -11.73 14.53
C ASP A 225 15.21 -12.03 13.60
N THR A 226 14.99 -12.79 12.52
CA THR A 226 16.06 -13.27 11.66
C THR A 226 16.19 -12.38 10.41
N PRO A 227 17.32 -11.68 10.22
CA PRO A 227 17.53 -10.88 9.02
C PRO A 227 17.33 -11.69 7.75
N LYS A 228 16.60 -11.11 6.79
CA LYS A 228 16.22 -11.74 5.50
C LYS A 228 15.23 -12.89 5.59
N CYS A 229 14.73 -13.25 6.77
CA CYS A 229 13.65 -14.22 6.83
C CYS A 229 12.37 -13.61 6.27
N LYS A 230 11.76 -14.36 5.35
CA LYS A 230 10.47 -14.05 4.74
C LYS A 230 9.47 -15.19 4.91
N ARG A 231 9.94 -16.37 5.30
CA ARG A 231 9.14 -17.59 5.41
C ARG A 231 9.53 -18.35 6.67
N ALA A 232 8.55 -18.59 7.55
CA ALA A 232 8.66 -19.50 8.67
C ALA A 232 7.94 -20.80 8.32
N ILE A 233 8.57 -21.96 8.56
CA ILE A 233 8.05 -23.24 8.07
C ILE A 233 8.09 -24.25 9.20
N TRP A 234 7.03 -25.06 9.32
CA TRP A 234 6.90 -26.12 10.32
C TRP A 234 6.15 -27.33 9.76
N VAL A 235 6.13 -28.43 10.52
CA VAL A 235 5.40 -29.65 10.13
C VAL A 235 3.90 -29.42 10.22
N THR A 236 3.13 -29.75 9.18
CA THR A 236 1.67 -29.50 9.15
C THR A 236 0.93 -30.23 10.28
N ALA A 237 1.38 -31.44 10.64
CA ALA A 237 0.79 -32.21 11.73
C ALA A 237 1.10 -31.66 13.13
N GLN A 238 1.92 -30.61 13.26
CA GLN A 238 2.31 -30.05 14.54
C GLN A 238 1.18 -29.19 15.13
N PRO A 239 0.69 -29.49 16.34
CA PRO A 239 -0.34 -28.68 16.98
C PRO A 239 0.13 -27.25 17.32
N SER A 240 -0.82 -26.32 17.34
CA SER A 240 -0.69 -24.88 17.63
C SER A 240 0.20 -24.53 18.83
N ASN A 241 0.07 -25.31 19.88
CA ASN A 241 0.66 -25.09 21.20
C ASN A 241 1.79 -26.08 21.51
N LYS A 242 2.17 -26.93 20.56
CA LYS A 242 3.23 -27.93 20.73
C LYS A 242 4.50 -27.42 20.06
N LYS A 243 5.61 -27.61 20.75
CA LYS A 243 6.95 -27.35 20.21
C LYS A 243 7.36 -28.45 19.23
N GLY A 244 8.05 -28.07 18.18
CA GLY A 244 8.55 -28.97 17.16
C GLY A 244 9.55 -28.27 16.24
N SER A 245 9.85 -28.93 15.13
CA SER A 245 10.82 -28.45 14.15
C SER A 245 10.28 -27.24 13.37
N CYS A 246 11.11 -26.22 13.27
CA CYS A 246 10.85 -24.96 12.60
C CYS A 246 12.09 -24.57 11.79
N TRP A 247 11.91 -24.03 10.59
CA TRP A 247 13.01 -23.47 9.80
C TRP A 247 12.58 -22.20 9.09
N LEU A 248 13.57 -21.35 8.88
CA LEU A 248 13.41 -19.99 8.42
C LEU A 248 14.07 -19.84 7.05
N ARG A 249 13.41 -19.17 6.11
CA ARG A 249 13.94 -18.95 4.76
C ARG A 249 13.63 -17.58 4.23
N ASP A 250 14.45 -17.13 3.30
CA ASP A 250 14.12 -16.02 2.41
C ASP A 250 13.23 -16.51 1.26
N TYR A 251 12.73 -15.61 0.44
CA TYR A 251 12.20 -15.95 -0.88
C TYR A 251 13.32 -16.37 -1.82
N THR A 252 13.01 -17.33 -2.68
CA THR A 252 13.94 -17.83 -3.68
C THR A 252 13.28 -17.84 -5.05
N VAL A 253 14.06 -18.11 -6.09
CA VAL A 253 13.54 -18.36 -7.45
C VAL A 253 12.58 -19.57 -7.51
N ARG A 254 12.60 -20.44 -6.49
CA ARG A 254 11.76 -21.65 -6.40
C ARG A 254 10.50 -21.43 -5.57
N ALA A 255 10.56 -20.58 -4.56
CA ALA A 255 9.50 -20.39 -3.60
C ALA A 255 9.37 -18.92 -3.22
N GLY A 256 8.27 -18.32 -3.69
CA GLY A 256 7.92 -16.92 -3.48
C GLY A 256 6.90 -16.73 -2.35
N PRO A 257 6.18 -15.58 -2.34
CA PRO A 257 5.27 -15.20 -1.27
C PRO A 257 4.01 -16.06 -1.17
N VAL A 258 3.59 -16.71 -2.26
CA VAL A 258 2.40 -17.56 -2.29
C VAL A 258 2.80 -18.98 -2.72
N PRO A 259 2.80 -19.97 -1.81
CA PRO A 259 3.10 -21.35 -2.17
C PRO A 259 1.91 -21.99 -2.90
N THR A 260 2.20 -22.95 -3.77
CA THR A 260 1.20 -23.62 -4.62
C THR A 260 1.22 -25.15 -4.50
N LYS A 261 2.33 -25.73 -4.04
CA LYS A 261 2.51 -27.18 -3.93
C LYS A 261 2.07 -27.70 -2.56
N LYS A 262 1.24 -28.76 -2.58
CA LYS A 262 0.83 -29.50 -1.38
C LYS A 262 1.99 -30.33 -0.82
N THR A 263 2.22 -30.22 0.48
CA THR A 263 3.30 -30.94 1.19
C THR A 263 2.87 -31.31 2.62
N GLY A 264 3.72 -32.05 3.33
CA GLY A 264 3.55 -32.29 4.78
C GLY A 264 3.99 -31.12 5.68
N TYR A 265 4.24 -29.95 5.08
CA TYR A 265 4.73 -28.76 5.74
C TYR A 265 3.76 -27.59 5.55
N SER A 266 3.64 -26.79 6.60
CA SER A 266 2.92 -25.53 6.59
C SER A 266 3.94 -24.40 6.65
N SER A 267 3.57 -23.24 6.12
CA SER A 267 4.45 -22.10 6.04
C SER A 267 3.71 -20.80 6.35
N ALA A 268 4.40 -19.82 6.93
CA ALA A 268 3.93 -18.45 7.11
C ALA A 268 4.85 -17.52 6.33
N HIS A 269 4.28 -16.69 5.47
CA HIS A 269 5.01 -15.89 4.50
C HIS A 269 4.73 -14.41 4.74
N VAL A 270 5.79 -13.60 4.84
CA VAL A 270 5.69 -12.13 4.94
C VAL A 270 5.00 -11.59 3.68
N GLN A 271 3.91 -10.86 3.84
CA GLN A 271 3.20 -10.21 2.74
C GLN A 271 3.88 -8.93 2.26
#